data_AF-A0A520J9N2-F1
#
_entry.id   AF-A0A520J9N2-F1
#
_cell.length_a   1.000
_cell.length_b   1.000
_cell.length_c   1.000
_cell.angle_alpha   90.00
_cell.angle_beta   90.00
_cell.angle_gamma   90.00
#
_symmetry.space_group_name_H-M   'P 1'
#
loop_
_entity.id
_entity.type
_entity.pdbx_description
1 polymer ?
#
loop_
_entity_poly.entity_id
_entity_poly.type
_entity_poly.pdbx_seq_one_letter_code
_entity_poly.pdbx_strand_id
1 'polypeptide(L)' 'MGSFSPIHLLVLAVVAILLLGGGRFSSLMGDVAKGVKNFKKGMAEQDDDAVGKPTGRIEAKKTADPAFDRDGERVRDDR' A
#
# COMPACT_ATOMS: atom_id res chain seq x y z
N MET A 1 -29.17 28.71 6.78
CA MET A 1 -27.73 28.78 6.41
C MET A 1 -27.01 27.68 7.18
N GLY A 2 -26.78 26.51 6.57
CA GLY A 2 -26.26 25.33 7.29
C GLY A 2 -26.04 24.11 6.39
N SER A 3 -25.84 24.35 5.09
CA SER A 3 -25.87 23.35 4.02
C SER A 3 -24.58 22.53 3.88
N PHE A 4 -23.61 22.66 4.79
CA PHE A 4 -22.36 21.91 4.77
C PHE A 4 -22.20 21.07 6.06
N SER A 5 -23.25 20.34 6.41
CA SER A 5 -23.16 19.35 7.48
C SER A 5 -22.19 18.23 7.07
N PRO A 6 -21.33 17.73 7.97
CA PRO A 6 -20.45 16.57 7.74
C PRO A 6 -21.18 15.35 7.16
N ILE A 7 -22.49 15.24 7.42
CA ILE A 7 -23.37 14.22 6.87
C ILE A 7 -23.39 14.25 5.33
N HIS A 8 -23.36 15.43 4.71
CA HIS A 8 -23.40 15.54 3.25
C HIS A 8 -22.12 14.97 2.59
N LEU A 9 -20.96 15.23 3.20
CA LEU A 9 -19.68 14.66 2.75
C LEU A 9 -19.66 13.13 2.89
N LEU A 10 -20.25 12.60 3.96
CA LEU A 10 -20.37 11.15 4.16
C LEU A 10 -21.25 10.52 3.08
N VAL A 11 -22.42 11.10 2.79
CA VAL A 11 -23.31 10.62 1.73
C VAL A 11 -22.62 10.68 0.36
N LEU A 12 -21.91 11.78 0.05
CA LEU A 12 -21.16 11.91 -1.19
C LEU A 12 -20.07 10.83 -1.32
N ALA A 13 -19.33 10.54 -0.24
CA ALA A 13 -18.30 9.51 -0.22
C ALA A 13 -18.89 8.11 -0.48
N VAL A 14 -20.04 7.78 0.12
CA VAL A 14 -20.73 6.51 -0.11
C VAL A 14 -21.16 6.36 -1.57
N VAL A 15 -21.75 7.42 -2.15
CA VAL A 15 -22.14 7.43 -3.57
C VAL A 15 -20.92 7.28 -4.48
N ALA A 16 -19.81 7.96 -4.18
CA ALA A 16 -18.58 7.86 -4.96
C ALA A 16 -18.00 6.43 -4.95
N ILE A 17 -18.03 5.74 -3.80
CA ILE A 17 -17.57 4.35 -3.67
C ILE A 17 -18.48 3.39 -4.46
N LEU A 18 -19.80 3.60 -4.43
CA LEU A 18 -20.77 2.82 -5.20
C LEU A 18 -20.56 2.98 -6.72
N LEU A 19 -20.27 4.20 -7.19
CA LEU A 19 -20.00 4.48 -8.60
C LEU A 19 -18.66 3.95 -9.08
N LEU A 20 -17.61 4.04 -8.26
CA LEU A 20 -16.28 3.53 -8.59
C LEU A 20 -16.21 2.00 -8.52
N GLY A 21 -17.03 1.38 -7.66
CA GLY A 21 -16.98 -0.06 -7.37
C GLY A 21 -15.75 -0.44 -6.53
N GLY A 22 -15.90 -1.47 -5.69
CA GLY A 22 -14.87 -1.87 -4.72
C GLY A 22 -13.50 -2.22 -5.33
N GLY A 23 -13.48 -2.72 -6.58
CA GLY A 23 -12.25 -3.09 -7.27
C GLY A 23 -11.37 -1.91 -7.71
N ARG A 24 -11.95 -0.83 -8.23
CA ARG A 24 -11.19 0.35 -8.68
C ARG A 24 -10.80 1.25 -7.51
N PHE A 25 -11.68 1.39 -6.51
CA PHE A 25 -11.40 2.19 -5.32
C PHE A 25 -10.22 1.64 -4.52
N SER A 26 -10.08 0.31 -4.38
CA SER A 26 -8.97 -0.31 -3.64
C SER A 26 -7.61 -0.07 -4.31
N SER A 27 -7.50 -0.24 -5.63
CA SER A 27 -6.27 0.05 -6.37
C SER A 27 -5.89 1.54 -6.30
N LEU A 28 -6.86 2.43 -6.53
CA LEU A 28 -6.64 3.88 -6.45
C LEU A 28 -6.26 4.33 -5.05
N MET A 29 -6.92 3.82 -4.02
CA MET A 29 -6.58 4.15 -2.63
C MET A 29 -5.20 3.62 -2.23
N GLY A 30 -4.77 2.47 -2.78
CA GLY A 30 -3.42 1.94 -2.59
C GLY A 30 -2.32 2.84 -3.18
N ASP A 31 -2.52 3.34 -4.40
CA ASP A 31 -1.55 4.24 -5.05
C ASP A 31 -1.54 5.63 -4.42
N VAL A 32 -2.72 6.15 -4.03
CA VAL A 32 -2.82 7.41 -3.27
C VAL A 32 -2.19 7.25 -1.88
N ALA A 33 -2.41 6.14 -1.17
CA ALA A 33 -1.81 5.90 0.13
C ALA A 33 -0.28 5.83 0.07
N LYS A 34 0.29 5.22 -0.99
CA LYS A 34 1.73 5.23 -1.23
C LYS A 34 2.25 6.64 -1.52
N GLY A 35 1.56 7.42 -2.36
CA GLY A 35 1.90 8.80 -2.67
C GLY A 35 1.90 9.70 -1.42
N VAL A 36 0.83 9.63 -0.62
CA VAL A 36 0.69 10.40 0.63
C VAL A 36 1.70 9.94 1.69
N LYS A 37 2.00 8.63 1.79
CA LYS A 37 3.03 8.12 2.71
C LYS A 37 4.43 8.62 2.35
N ASN A 38 4.77 8.63 1.07
CA ASN A 38 6.06 9.14 0.60
C ASN A 38 6.15 10.66 0.77
N PHE A 39 5.06 11.38 0.52
CA PHE A 39 4.98 12.82 0.77
C PHE A 39 5.14 13.14 2.26
N LYS A 40 4.46 12.40 3.13
CA LYS A 40 4.59 12.55 4.59
C LYS A 40 6.00 12.17 5.07
N LYS A 41 6.60 11.12 4.53
CA LYS A 41 7.99 10.75 4.86
C LYS A 41 8.98 11.83 4.41
N GLY A 42 8.81 12.40 3.21
CA GLY A 42 9.67 13.49 2.74
C GLY A 42 9.50 14.80 3.51
N MET A 43 8.28 15.13 3.97
CA MET A 43 8.07 16.27 4.88
C MET A 43 8.59 15.99 6.29
N ALA A 44 8.38 14.78 6.81
CA ALA A 44 8.92 14.38 8.09
C ALA A 44 10.45 14.36 8.07
N GLU A 45 11.10 13.95 6.97
CA GLU A 45 12.56 14.03 6.81
C GLU A 45 13.08 15.48 6.88
N GLN A 46 12.32 16.47 6.38
CA GLN A 46 12.68 17.90 6.56
C GLN A 46 12.50 18.40 8.00
N ASP A 47 11.56 17.84 8.76
CA ASP A 47 11.35 18.16 10.18
C ASP A 47 12.27 17.35 11.13
N ASP A 48 12.65 16.12 10.74
CA ASP A 48 13.44 15.13 11.49
C ASP A 48 14.96 15.22 11.22
N ASP A 49 15.44 16.12 10.34
CA ASP A 49 16.86 16.51 10.28
C ASP A 49 17.37 17.09 11.62
N ALA A 50 16.48 17.30 12.61
CA ALA A 50 16.82 17.60 13.99
C ALA A 50 17.01 16.35 14.91
N VAL A 51 16.52 15.15 14.56
CA VAL A 51 16.64 13.96 15.44
C VAL A 51 16.83 12.68 14.61
N GLY A 52 18.10 12.37 14.34
CA GLY A 52 18.49 11.24 13.50
C GLY A 52 17.91 9.88 13.90
N LYS A 53 17.31 9.20 12.93
CA LYS A 53 17.28 7.73 12.86
C LYS A 53 17.17 7.24 11.41
N PRO A 54 18.05 6.33 10.94
CA PRO A 54 17.94 5.78 9.61
C PRO A 54 16.79 4.76 9.59
N THR A 55 15.62 5.13 9.05
CA THR A 55 14.59 4.15 8.75
C THR A 55 14.97 3.41 7.47
N GLY A 56 15.66 2.27 7.70
CA GLY A 56 16.15 1.37 6.68
C GLY A 56 15.07 0.95 5.68
N ARG A 57 15.44 1.14 4.41
CA ARG A 57 15.54 0.07 3.43
C ARG A 57 14.24 -0.64 3.07
N ILE A 58 13.65 -0.16 1.99
CA ILE A 58 12.81 -0.97 1.09
C ILE A 58 13.75 -1.97 0.39
N GLU A 59 14.14 -3.04 1.08
CA GLU A 59 14.59 -4.29 0.44
C GLU A 59 13.82 -5.44 1.05
N ALA A 60 13.53 -6.44 0.21
CA ALA A 60 13.21 -7.80 0.61
C ALA A 60 11.89 -7.99 1.40
N LYS A 61 10.77 -7.70 0.76
CA LYS A 61 9.58 -8.55 0.92
C LYS A 61 9.19 -9.14 -0.42
N LYS A 62 10.00 -10.13 -0.81
CA LYS A 62 9.56 -11.42 -1.34
C LYS A 62 8.74 -11.34 -2.63
N THR A 63 9.45 -11.50 -3.75
CA THR A 63 9.11 -12.41 -4.84
C THR A 63 7.62 -12.68 -5.00
N ALA A 64 6.96 -11.89 -5.84
CA ALA A 64 5.73 -12.30 -6.47
C ALA A 64 6.08 -13.03 -7.77
N ASP A 65 5.71 -14.31 -7.79
CA ASP A 65 5.41 -15.16 -8.95
C ASP A 65 6.54 -15.94 -9.64
N PRO A 66 6.23 -17.04 -10.37
CA PRO A 66 5.87 -18.36 -9.84
C PRO A 66 6.78 -19.47 -10.43
N ALA A 67 6.97 -20.59 -9.74
CA ALA A 67 7.53 -21.79 -10.38
C ALA A 67 7.05 -23.05 -9.66
N PHE A 68 6.19 -23.78 -10.36
CA PHE A 68 6.00 -25.21 -10.21
C PHE A 68 7.36 -25.90 -10.21
N ASP A 69 7.65 -26.67 -9.14
CA ASP A 69 8.40 -27.94 -9.12
C ASP A 69 8.92 -28.16 -7.70
N ARG A 70 8.18 -28.94 -6.90
CA ARG A 70 8.64 -29.41 -5.59
C ARG A 70 8.65 -30.94 -5.51
N ASP A 71 8.78 -31.60 -6.66
CA ASP A 71 8.54 -33.02 -6.78
C ASP A 71 9.33 -33.63 -7.95
N GLY A 72 10.67 -33.69 -7.80
CA GLY A 72 11.55 -34.42 -8.71
C GLY A 72 13.03 -34.32 -8.33
N GLU A 73 13.70 -35.46 -8.14
CA GLU A 73 15.16 -35.61 -7.93
C GLU A 73 15.76 -34.94 -6.68
N ARG A 74 16.17 -35.67 -5.65
CA ARG A 74 17.35 -36.55 -5.65
C ARG A 74 17.24 -37.56 -4.51
N VAL A 75 16.32 -38.51 -4.67
CA VAL A 75 16.40 -39.80 -3.98
C VAL A 75 17.17 -40.73 -4.91
N ARG A 76 18.23 -41.37 -4.41
CA ARG A 76 19.18 -42.29 -5.08
C ARG A 76 20.36 -41.61 -5.76
N ASP A 77 21.52 -41.58 -5.09
CA ASP A 77 22.65 -42.45 -5.44
C ASP A 77 23.79 -42.19 -4.46
N ASP A 78 24.06 -43.15 -3.58
CA ASP A 78 25.33 -43.31 -2.85
C ASP A 78 25.26 -44.71 -2.19
N ARG A 79 25.40 -45.76 -3.02
CA ARG A 79 25.67 -47.13 -2.60
C ARG A 79 26.96 -47.61 -3.26
#